data_AF-A0A1G2J8V3-F1
#
_entry.id   AF-A0A1G2J8V3-F1
#
_cell.length_a   1.000
_cell.length_b   1.000
_cell.length_c   1.000
_cell.angle_alpha   90.00
_cell.angle_beta   90.00
_cell.angle_gamma   90.00
#
_symmetry.space_group_name_H-M   'P 1'
#
loop_
_entity.id
_entity.type
_entity.pdbx_description
1 polymer ?
#
loop_
_entity_poly.entity_id
_entity_poly.type
_entity_poly.pdbx_seq_one_letter_code
_entity_poly.pdbx_strand_id
1 'polypeptide(L)'
;MATNSNNSRSLVIILVVAGIVIFVLGGVAGVLFQNQKTNGTIGIGTPVNTPVKLADNLKSKAISSIMLYGKVESISGRTVKISNNGDVVSVAILENAIFSAVDASKKSPVRQGAKFEDIKVGDNLNISVKVAENNSFIGASVVIFLAQK
;
A
#
# COMPACT_ATOMS: atom_id res chain seq x y z
N MET A 1 -4.42 -3.37 74.10
CA MET A 1 -3.37 -3.29 73.05
C MET A 1 -3.85 -2.30 71.99
N ALA A 2 -3.36 -1.06 72.03
CA ALA A 2 -3.69 -0.03 71.05
C ALA A 2 -2.78 -0.21 69.83
N THR A 3 -3.34 -0.70 68.73
CA THR A 3 -2.63 -0.86 67.46
C THR A 3 -2.34 0.52 66.88
N ASN A 4 -1.05 0.82 66.69
CA ASN A 4 -0.54 2.09 66.22
C ASN A 4 -1.03 2.39 64.78
N SER A 5 -2.13 3.14 64.67
CA SER A 5 -2.84 3.49 63.42
C SER A 5 -1.94 4.19 62.38
N ASN A 6 -0.85 4.82 62.83
CA ASN A 6 0.11 5.47 61.94
C ASN A 6 0.91 4.46 61.10
N ASN A 7 1.15 3.25 61.62
CA ASN A 7 1.83 2.20 60.87
C ASN A 7 0.95 1.63 59.76
N SER A 8 -0.36 1.49 59.98
CA SER A 8 -1.30 1.08 58.93
C SER A 8 -1.46 2.13 57.83
N ARG A 9 -1.45 3.42 58.17
CA ARG A 9 -1.50 4.51 57.17
C ARG A 9 -0.21 4.58 56.36
N SER A 10 0.94 4.44 57.00
CA SER A 10 2.26 4.38 56.34
C SER A 10 2.35 3.16 55.41
N LEU A 11 1.87 2.00 55.84
CA LEU A 11 1.86 0.77 55.04
C LEU A 11 0.93 0.89 53.81
N VAL A 12 -0.24 1.52 53.96
CA VAL A 12 -1.14 1.81 52.84
C VAL A 12 -0.50 2.79 51.85
N ILE A 13 0.17 3.85 52.34
CA ILE A 13 0.88 4.80 51.47
C ILE A 13 2.00 4.10 50.69
N ILE A 14 2.78 3.24 51.34
CA ILE A 14 3.85 2.47 50.69
C ILE A 14 3.27 1.55 49.60
N LEU A 15 2.15 0.88 49.85
CA LEU A 15 1.48 0.03 48.85
C LEU A 15 0.94 0.83 47.66
N VAL A 16 0.36 2.01 47.90
CA VAL A 16 -0.13 2.89 46.84
C VAL A 16 1.03 3.40 45.98
N VAL A 17 2.12 3.84 46.61
CA VAL A 17 3.32 4.31 45.89
C VAL A 17 3.95 3.16 45.09
N ALA A 18 4.07 1.97 45.68
CA ALA A 18 4.56 0.79 44.97
C ALA A 18 3.66 0.42 43.77
N GLY A 19 2.33 0.52 43.94
CA GLY A 19 1.37 0.29 42.87
C GLY A 19 1.51 1.30 41.72
N ILE A 20 1.71 2.58 42.02
CA ILE A 20 1.95 3.62 41.01
C ILE A 20 3.26 3.35 40.27
N VAL A 21 4.32 2.96 40.97
CA VAL A 21 5.62 2.64 40.33
C VAL A 21 5.48 1.45 39.38
N ILE A 22 4.79 0.37 39.79
CA ILE A 22 4.52 -0.78 38.92
C ILE A 22 3.64 -0.39 37.73
N PHE A 23 2.64 0.48 37.94
CA PHE A 23 1.76 0.95 36.87
C PHE A 23 2.51 1.79 35.83
N VAL A 24 3.43 2.67 36.27
CA VAL A 24 4.27 3.48 35.37
C VAL A 24 5.24 2.59 34.60
N LEU A 25 5.93 1.66 35.28
CA LEU A 25 6.85 0.72 34.63
C LEU A 25 6.13 -0.22 33.65
N GLY A 26 4.98 -0.75 34.04
CA GLY A 26 4.13 -1.60 33.20
C GLY A 26 3.53 -0.84 32.03
N GLY A 27 3.15 0.43 32.22
CA GLY A 27 2.66 1.31 31.15
C GLY A 27 3.73 1.61 30.11
N VAL A 28 4.95 1.98 30.54
CA VAL A 28 6.09 2.22 29.63
C VAL A 28 6.48 0.93 28.90
N ALA A 29 6.60 -0.20 29.61
CA ALA A 29 6.89 -1.49 28.99
C ALA A 29 5.77 -1.94 28.03
N GLY A 30 4.51 -1.70 28.37
CA GLY A 30 3.35 -1.99 27.53
C GLY A 30 3.31 -1.16 26.24
N VAL A 31 3.66 0.13 26.31
CA VAL A 31 3.82 1.00 25.13
C VAL A 31 5.02 0.55 24.28
N LEU A 32 6.13 0.14 24.89
CA LEU A 32 7.27 -0.41 24.15
C LEU A 32 6.95 -1.75 23.47
N PHE A 33 6.17 -2.63 24.13
CA PHE A 33 5.70 -3.89 23.55
C PHE A 33 4.64 -3.69 22.47
N GLN A 34 3.74 -2.70 22.62
CA GLN A 34 2.84 -2.31 21.54
C GLN A 34 3.65 -1.75 20.38
N ASN A 35 4.63 -0.87 20.60
CA ASN A 35 5.52 -0.40 19.54
C ASN A 35 6.35 -1.53 18.90
N GLN A 36 6.62 -2.66 19.56
CA GLN A 36 7.22 -3.83 18.90
C GLN A 36 6.23 -4.63 18.04
N LYS A 37 4.93 -4.69 18.41
CA LYS A 37 3.88 -5.27 17.55
C LYS A 37 3.40 -4.31 16.45
N THR A 38 3.55 -3.01 16.66
CA THR A 38 3.31 -1.94 15.66
C THR A 38 4.57 -1.63 14.85
N ASN A 39 5.72 -2.22 15.22
CA ASN A 39 6.87 -2.44 14.36
C ASN A 39 6.79 -3.81 13.66
N GLY A 40 5.56 -4.24 13.33
CA GLY A 40 5.30 -4.73 11.99
C GLY A 40 5.60 -3.60 11.00
N THR A 41 6.89 -3.37 10.76
CA THR A 41 7.37 -2.52 9.71
C THR A 41 6.80 -3.06 8.40
N ILE A 42 5.85 -2.35 7.81
CA ILE A 42 5.93 -2.08 6.38
C ILE A 42 7.27 -1.35 6.21
N GLY A 43 8.31 -2.11 5.87
CA GLY A 43 9.71 -1.70 5.92
C GLY A 43 10.04 -0.52 5.01
N ILE A 44 10.27 0.65 5.62
CA ILE A 44 11.19 1.67 5.11
C ILE A 44 12.28 1.84 6.18
N GLY A 45 13.53 1.49 5.84
CA GLY A 45 14.70 2.11 6.47
C GLY A 45 15.45 1.33 7.56
N THR A 46 15.93 0.12 7.28
CA THR A 46 17.31 -0.26 7.63
C THR A 46 17.74 -1.31 6.60
N PRO A 47 18.87 -1.14 5.91
CA PRO A 47 19.25 -1.99 4.79
C PRO A 47 19.59 -3.39 5.33
N VAL A 48 18.65 -4.30 5.14
CA VAL A 48 18.89 -5.73 5.32
C VAL A 48 19.84 -6.16 4.21
N ASN A 49 21.13 -6.20 4.55
CA ASN A 49 22.23 -6.73 3.77
C ASN A 49 22.19 -8.26 3.66
N THR A 50 21.00 -8.83 3.48
CA THR A 50 20.88 -10.18 2.95
C THR A 50 20.18 -10.05 1.60
N PRO A 51 20.88 -10.35 0.49
CA PRO A 51 20.26 -10.36 -0.82
C PRO A 51 19.12 -11.38 -0.76
N VAL A 52 17.90 -10.86 -0.70
CA VAL A 52 16.69 -11.63 -0.84
C VAL A 52 16.75 -12.22 -2.24
N LYS A 53 17.21 -13.47 -2.34
CA LYS A 53 17.35 -14.20 -3.61
C LYS A 53 16.02 -14.31 -4.39
N LEU A 54 14.88 -13.94 -3.79
CA LEU A 54 13.61 -13.80 -4.51
C LEU A 54 13.55 -12.54 -5.38
N ALA A 55 14.17 -11.42 -4.98
CA ALA A 55 14.22 -10.21 -5.81
C ALA A 55 15.08 -10.43 -7.06
N ASP A 56 16.16 -11.21 -6.95
CA ASP A 56 17.00 -11.56 -8.11
C ASP A 56 16.33 -12.59 -9.04
N ASN A 57 15.42 -13.43 -8.53
CA ASN A 57 14.60 -14.31 -9.36
C ASN A 57 13.49 -13.56 -10.13
N LEU A 58 13.02 -12.43 -9.60
CA LEU A 58 12.09 -11.53 -10.29
C LEU A 58 12.79 -10.54 -11.24
N LYS A 59 14.10 -10.29 -11.07
CA LYS A 59 14.96 -9.64 -12.07
C LYS A 59 15.28 -10.54 -13.26
N SER A 60 14.75 -11.77 -13.30
CA SER A 60 14.80 -12.60 -14.49
C SER A 60 14.26 -11.78 -15.66
N LYS A 61 15.12 -11.58 -16.66
CA LYS A 61 14.97 -10.80 -17.90
C LYS A 61 13.75 -11.22 -18.76
N ALA A 62 12.88 -12.09 -18.23
CA ALA A 62 11.88 -12.86 -18.93
C ALA A 62 10.42 -12.47 -18.63
N ILE A 63 10.11 -11.67 -17.60
CA ILE A 63 8.74 -11.17 -17.36
C ILE A 63 8.76 -9.66 -17.11
N SER A 64 8.81 -8.90 -18.20
CA SER A 64 9.11 -7.44 -18.23
C SER A 64 7.88 -6.53 -18.08
N SER A 65 6.67 -7.10 -17.92
CA SER A 65 5.46 -6.30 -17.76
C SER A 65 4.36 -7.08 -17.05
N ILE A 66 3.76 -6.47 -16.04
CA ILE A 66 2.56 -6.95 -15.35
C ILE A 66 1.36 -6.27 -16.03
N MET A 67 0.25 -6.98 -16.20
CA MET A 67 -0.98 -6.39 -16.73
C MET A 67 -1.91 -6.07 -15.55
N LEU A 68 -2.25 -4.79 -15.40
CA LEU A 68 -3.25 -4.33 -14.44
C LEU A 68 -4.56 -4.04 -15.17
N TYR A 69 -5.63 -4.68 -14.72
CA TYR A 69 -6.99 -4.39 -15.16
C TYR A 69 -7.74 -3.68 -14.03
N GLY A 70 -8.53 -2.67 -14.39
CA GLY A 70 -9.41 -2.00 -13.42
C GLY A 70 -10.18 -0.83 -14.02
N LYS A 71 -11.09 -0.29 -13.22
CA LYS A 71 -11.90 0.88 -13.54
C LYS A 71 -11.23 2.15 -13.05
N VAL A 72 -11.18 3.20 -13.86
CA VAL A 72 -10.60 4.49 -13.46
C VAL A 72 -11.45 5.15 -12.38
N GLU A 73 -10.85 5.38 -11.21
CA GLU A 73 -11.48 6.13 -10.12
C GLU A 73 -11.14 7.62 -10.18
N SER A 74 -9.88 7.94 -10.47
CA SER A 74 -9.42 9.33 -10.53
C SER A 74 -8.20 9.48 -11.42
N ILE A 75 -8.02 10.69 -11.94
CA ILE A 75 -6.90 11.08 -12.80
C ILE A 75 -6.30 12.36 -12.19
N SER A 76 -5.00 12.35 -11.94
CA SER A 76 -4.25 13.49 -11.42
C SER A 76 -2.94 13.65 -12.18
N GLY A 77 -2.90 14.64 -13.09
CA GLY A 77 -1.82 14.76 -14.06
C GLY A 77 -1.74 13.51 -14.94
N ARG A 78 -0.55 12.90 -15.05
CA ARG A 78 -0.34 11.62 -15.74
C ARG A 78 -0.46 10.38 -14.85
N THR A 79 -1.00 10.54 -13.64
CA THR A 79 -1.23 9.42 -12.72
C THR A 79 -2.71 9.04 -12.74
N VAL A 80 -2.98 7.75 -12.94
CA VAL A 80 -4.33 7.18 -12.96
C VAL A 80 -4.47 6.25 -11.78
N LYS A 81 -5.53 6.43 -10.97
CA LYS A 81 -5.93 5.44 -9.97
C LYS A 81 -6.98 4.52 -10.57
N ILE A 82 -6.70 3.23 -10.59
CA ILE A 82 -7.61 2.19 -11.05
C ILE A 82 -8.05 1.31 -9.88
N SER A 83 -9.29 0.85 -9.94
CA SER A 83 -9.89 -0.01 -8.93
C SER A 83 -10.29 -1.34 -9.52
N ASN A 84 -9.98 -2.41 -8.81
CA ASN A 84 -10.34 -3.77 -9.19
C ASN A 84 -10.73 -4.55 -7.93
N ASN A 85 -11.98 -5.01 -7.86
CA ASN A 85 -12.52 -5.74 -6.71
C ASN A 85 -12.36 -5.02 -5.34
N GLY A 86 -12.34 -3.69 -5.34
CA GLY A 86 -12.20 -2.87 -4.14
C GLY A 86 -10.76 -2.45 -3.80
N ASP A 87 -9.76 -3.06 -4.45
CA ASP A 87 -8.37 -2.63 -4.33
C ASP A 87 -8.08 -1.48 -5.29
N VAL A 88 -7.46 -0.42 -4.76
CA VAL A 88 -7.12 0.79 -5.54
C VAL A 88 -5.61 0.87 -5.75
N VAL A 89 -5.20 0.93 -7.01
CA VAL A 89 -3.80 1.02 -7.41
C VAL A 89 -3.54 2.32 -8.17
N SER A 90 -2.49 3.02 -7.79
CA SER A 90 -2.03 4.23 -8.48
C SER A 90 -0.95 3.89 -9.49
N VAL A 91 -1.14 4.30 -10.75
CA VAL A 91 -0.23 4.02 -11.85
C VAL A 91 0.19 5.33 -12.52
N ALA A 92 1.50 5.60 -12.57
CA ALA A 92 2.06 6.72 -13.31
C ALA A 92 2.24 6.33 -14.78
N ILE A 93 1.65 7.07 -15.72
CA ILE A 93 1.71 6.76 -17.15
C ILE A 93 2.84 7.52 -17.82
N LEU A 94 3.75 6.79 -18.46
CA LEU A 94 4.87 7.39 -19.20
C LEU A 94 4.38 8.35 -20.28
N GLU A 95 5.15 9.40 -20.56
CA GLU A 95 4.84 10.37 -21.60
C GLU A 95 4.76 9.73 -22.99
N ASN A 96 5.66 8.79 -23.26
CA ASN A 96 5.73 8.00 -24.49
C ASN A 96 4.99 6.65 -24.42
N ALA A 97 4.01 6.51 -23.51
CA ALA A 97 3.21 5.30 -23.43
C ALA A 97 2.41 5.05 -24.72
N ILE A 98 2.21 3.78 -25.07
CA ILE A 98 1.40 3.38 -26.23
C ILE A 98 -0.06 3.27 -25.81
N PHE A 99 -0.94 4.04 -26.45
CA PHE A 99 -2.38 4.06 -26.16
C PHE A 99 -3.17 3.40 -27.29
N SER A 100 -4.15 2.59 -26.92
CA SER A 100 -5.14 2.06 -27.85
C SER A 100 -6.52 2.01 -27.22
N ALA A 101 -7.56 2.19 -28.01
CA ALA A 101 -8.93 1.97 -27.60
C ALA A 101 -9.48 0.73 -28.31
N VAL A 102 -10.29 -0.06 -27.61
CA VAL A 102 -10.96 -1.22 -28.16
C VAL A 102 -12.43 -1.23 -27.75
N ASP A 103 -13.29 -1.45 -28.74
CA ASP A 103 -14.71 -1.66 -28.51
C ASP A 103 -14.97 -3.14 -28.27
N ALA A 104 -15.04 -3.52 -27.00
CA ALA A 104 -15.26 -4.91 -26.59
C ALA A 104 -16.69 -5.40 -26.85
N SER A 105 -17.61 -4.53 -27.30
CA SER A 105 -18.98 -4.93 -27.65
C SER A 105 -19.08 -5.61 -29.02
N LYS A 106 -18.08 -5.40 -29.88
CA LYS A 106 -18.09 -5.92 -31.24
C LYS A 106 -17.58 -7.36 -31.28
N LYS A 107 -18.22 -8.21 -32.10
CA LYS A 107 -17.76 -9.58 -32.37
C LYS A 107 -16.32 -9.65 -32.92
N SER A 108 -15.86 -8.57 -33.56
CA SER A 108 -14.47 -8.42 -34.02
C SER A 108 -13.94 -7.06 -33.55
N PRO A 109 -13.34 -7.00 -32.36
CA PRO A 109 -12.84 -5.75 -31.79
C PRO A 109 -11.63 -5.26 -32.61
N VAL A 110 -11.75 -4.08 -33.21
CA VAL A 110 -10.63 -3.41 -33.88
C VAL A 110 -9.99 -2.44 -32.90
N ARG A 111 -8.67 -2.55 -32.72
CA ARG A 111 -7.90 -1.58 -31.95
C ARG A 111 -7.74 -0.30 -32.75
N GLN A 112 -8.06 0.82 -32.11
CA GLN A 112 -7.88 2.15 -32.67
C GLN A 112 -6.80 2.88 -31.88
N GLY A 113 -6.07 3.78 -32.53
CA GLY A 113 -5.15 4.67 -31.83
C GLY A 113 -5.92 5.53 -30.84
N ALA A 114 -5.37 5.69 -29.64
CA ALA A 114 -5.93 6.55 -28.60
C ALA A 114 -4.84 7.47 -28.05
N LYS A 115 -5.20 8.35 -27.14
CA LYS A 115 -4.29 9.22 -26.39
C LYS A 115 -4.61 9.18 -24.90
N PHE A 116 -3.75 9.78 -24.08
CA PHE A 116 -3.97 9.86 -22.64
C PHE A 116 -5.26 10.63 -22.31
N GLU A 117 -5.55 11.69 -23.07
CA GLU A 117 -6.70 12.56 -22.89
C GLU A 117 -8.05 11.86 -23.14
N ASP A 118 -8.02 10.70 -23.82
CA ASP A 118 -9.22 9.91 -24.06
C ASP A 118 -9.66 9.11 -22.83
N ILE A 119 -8.78 8.94 -21.83
CA ILE A 119 -9.07 8.23 -20.59
C ILE A 119 -9.97 9.09 -19.69
N LYS A 120 -11.10 8.52 -19.26
CA LYS A 120 -12.06 9.19 -18.38
C LYS A 120 -12.28 8.41 -17.10
N VAL A 121 -12.71 9.11 -16.05
CA VAL A 121 -13.20 8.49 -14.83
C VAL A 121 -14.39 7.60 -15.17
N GLY A 122 -14.33 6.36 -14.73
CA GLY A 122 -15.32 5.33 -15.03
C GLY A 122 -14.95 4.37 -16.15
N ASP A 123 -13.94 4.67 -16.96
CA ASP A 123 -13.48 3.76 -18.01
C ASP A 123 -12.83 2.51 -17.44
N ASN A 124 -12.93 1.39 -18.16
CA ASN A 124 -12.16 0.19 -17.86
C ASN A 124 -10.85 0.23 -18.65
N LEU A 125 -9.74 0.03 -17.96
CA LEU A 125 -8.40 0.02 -18.57
C LEU A 125 -7.73 -1.34 -18.41
N ASN A 126 -6.87 -1.66 -19.37
CA ASN A 126 -5.82 -2.67 -19.21
C ASN A 126 -4.47 -1.99 -19.43
N ILE A 127 -3.66 -1.94 -18.38
CA ILE A 127 -2.40 -1.22 -18.35
C ILE A 127 -1.26 -2.21 -18.22
N SER A 128 -0.34 -2.16 -19.17
CA SER A 128 0.94 -2.86 -19.09
C SER A 128 1.89 -2.03 -18.22
N VAL A 129 2.19 -2.51 -17.02
CA VAL A 129 2.98 -1.81 -16.02
C VAL A 129 4.31 -2.49 -15.73
N LYS A 130 5.29 -1.67 -15.40
CA LYS A 130 6.55 -2.08 -14.77
C LYS A 130 6.54 -1.65 -13.32
N VAL A 131 7.15 -2.46 -12.47
CA VAL A 131 7.39 -2.10 -11.07
C VAL A 131 8.74 -1.41 -11.01
N ALA A 132 8.75 -0.15 -10.58
CA ALA A 132 9.98 0.59 -10.35
C ALA A 132 10.64 0.16 -9.02
N GLU A 133 11.90 0.54 -8.82
CA GLU A 133 12.68 0.18 -7.61
C GLU A 133 12.06 0.69 -6.30
N ASN A 134 11.24 1.75 -6.39
CA ASN A 134 10.47 2.31 -5.28
C ASN A 134 9.10 1.63 -5.06
N ASN A 135 8.86 0.47 -5.68
CA ASN A 135 7.58 -0.25 -5.69
C ASN A 135 6.40 0.53 -6.32
N SER A 136 6.67 1.60 -7.07
CA SER A 136 5.61 2.29 -7.83
C SER A 136 5.34 1.60 -9.17
N PHE A 137 4.10 1.72 -9.65
CA PHE A 137 3.71 1.19 -10.95
C PHE A 137 3.87 2.25 -12.03
N ILE A 138 4.62 1.90 -13.08
CA ILE A 138 4.85 2.74 -14.25
C ILE A 138 4.18 2.08 -15.46
N GLY A 139 3.14 2.72 -16.00
CA GLY A 139 2.42 2.28 -17.18
C GLY A 139 3.15 2.64 -18.47
N ALA A 140 3.46 1.61 -19.27
CA ALA A 140 4.11 1.75 -20.58
C ALA A 140 3.15 1.58 -21.76
N SER A 141 2.02 0.89 -21.55
CA SER A 141 0.96 0.81 -22.55
C SER A 141 -0.40 0.75 -21.87
N VAL A 142 -1.39 1.43 -22.45
CA VAL A 142 -2.76 1.50 -21.96
C VAL A 142 -3.73 1.08 -23.06
N VAL A 143 -4.63 0.16 -22.73
CA VAL A 143 -5.78 -0.20 -23.57
C VAL A 143 -7.04 0.30 -22.87
N ILE A 144 -7.80 1.16 -23.54
CA ILE A 144 -9.09 1.69 -23.08
C ILE A 144 -10.19 0.78 -23.62
N PHE A 145 -11.01 0.22 -22.74
CA PHE A 145 -12.22 -0.49 -23.14
C PHE A 145 -13.38 0.51 -23.22
N LEU A 146 -13.85 0.75 -24.44
CA LEU A 146 -15.03 1.59 -24.66
C LEU A 146 -16.24 0.87 -24.07
N ALA A 147 -16.92 1.53 -23.12
CA ALA A 147 -18.11 0.97 -22.50
C ALA A 147 -19.22 0.74 -23.54
N GLN A 148 -19.99 -0.33 -23.36
CA GLN A 148 -21.23 -0.51 -24.10
C GLN A 148 -22.18 0.63 -23.69
N LYS A 149 -22.62 1.43 -24.66
CA LYS A 149 -23.73 2.35 -24.48
C LYS A 149 -25.04 1.58 -24.36
#